data_AF-A0A9D1AM30-F1
#
_entry.id   AF-A0A9D1AM30-F1
#
_cell.length_a   1.000
_cell.length_b   1.000
_cell.length_c   1.000
_cell.angle_alpha   90.00
_cell.angle_beta   90.00
_cell.angle_gamma   90.00
#
_symmetry.space_group_name_H-M   'P 1'
#
loop_
_entity.id
_entity.type
_entity.pdbx_description
1 polymer ?
#
loop_
_entity_poly.entity_id
_entity_poly.type
_entity_poly.pdbx_seq_one_letter_code
_entity_poly.pdbx_strand_id
1 'polypeptide(L)'
;MKKRWVAALAAAMLCMTMMSACGEGFVDMNASSQTSSEAVSSALTEDEVEDTLGGLEQFMLDRGYIAGTPSEMDGELIGAKELGHRYVSGSITAEFYEYDLDNLNETANTVRDSVQKDGAFQIIGQTVPNVYLSDSGKYLMIYNNTATDEASAAKTQEAIEAFKTFKADA
;
A
#
# COMPACT_ATOMS: atom_id res chain seq x y z
N MET A 1 41.12 4.43 41.87
CA MET A 1 40.41 3.89 43.06
C MET A 1 38.91 3.95 42.80
N LYS A 2 38.22 2.87 43.15
CA LYS A 2 36.79 2.61 42.91
C LYS A 2 35.91 3.55 43.76
N LYS A 3 34.73 3.93 43.24
CA LYS A 3 33.46 3.90 44.00
C LYS A 3 32.26 4.18 43.08
N ARG A 4 31.34 3.21 43.06
CA ARG A 4 29.99 3.26 42.47
C ARG A 4 29.02 3.94 43.48
N TRP A 5 27.72 3.69 43.31
CA TRP A 5 26.61 3.82 44.28
C TRP A 5 25.96 5.23 44.27
N VAL A 6 24.63 5.45 44.22
CA VAL A 6 23.42 4.62 44.40
C VAL A 6 22.18 5.38 43.90
N ALA A 7 21.13 4.64 43.55
CA ALA A 7 19.79 5.09 43.16
C ALA A 7 18.96 5.64 44.34
N ALA A 8 17.90 6.42 44.07
CA ALA A 8 16.74 6.50 44.96
C ALA A 8 15.45 6.90 44.21
N LEU A 9 14.43 6.10 44.49
CA LEU A 9 13.05 6.08 44.04
C LEU A 9 12.20 7.06 44.86
N ALA A 10 11.25 7.77 44.27
CA ALA A 10 10.05 8.23 44.98
C ALA A 10 8.94 8.62 44.00
N ALA A 11 7.96 7.73 43.86
CA ALA A 11 6.67 8.02 43.26
C ALA A 11 5.84 8.88 44.22
N ALA A 12 5.20 9.93 43.72
CA ALA A 12 4.10 10.60 44.37
C ALA A 12 3.02 10.88 43.32
N MET A 13 2.08 9.94 43.27
CA MET A 13 0.80 10.05 42.61
C MET A 13 -0.03 11.11 43.36
N LEU A 14 -0.52 12.14 42.67
CA LEU A 14 -1.60 12.97 43.21
C LEU A 14 -2.65 13.20 42.12
N CYS A 15 -3.67 12.34 42.12
CA CYS A 15 -4.94 12.62 41.48
C CYS A 15 -5.69 13.65 42.32
N MET A 16 -6.01 14.80 41.75
CA MET A 16 -7.17 15.59 42.18
C MET A 16 -7.95 16.01 40.94
N THR A 17 -8.99 15.23 40.69
CA THR A 17 -10.19 15.64 39.95
C THR A 17 -10.99 16.61 40.81
N MET A 18 -11.38 17.78 40.29
CA MET A 18 -12.52 18.51 40.81
C MET A 18 -13.39 19.13 39.70
N MET A 19 -14.68 18.83 39.84
CA MET A 19 -15.91 19.52 39.44
C MET A 19 -16.07 20.07 38.01
N SER A 20 -17.02 19.46 37.31
CA SER A 20 -17.82 20.06 36.23
C SER A 20 -18.75 21.15 36.77
N ALA A 21 -18.81 22.30 36.09
CA ALA A 21 -19.91 23.26 36.17
C ALA A 21 -20.21 23.76 34.75
N CYS A 22 -21.46 23.57 34.30
CA CYS A 22 -21.99 24.17 33.06
C CYS A 22 -22.33 25.65 33.30
N GLY A 23 -21.94 26.51 32.37
CA GLY A 23 -22.37 27.91 32.29
C GLY A 23 -21.97 28.50 30.94
N GLU A 24 -22.93 29.10 30.23
CA GLU A 24 -22.85 29.56 28.85
C GLU A 24 -21.88 30.74 28.62
N GLY A 25 -21.25 30.74 27.44
CA GLY A 25 -21.01 31.93 26.61
C GLY A 25 -19.80 32.81 26.94
N PHE A 26 -18.73 32.67 26.15
CA PHE A 26 -17.88 33.76 25.64
C PHE A 26 -16.71 33.16 24.82
N VAL A 27 -16.55 33.63 23.59
CA VAL A 27 -15.44 33.30 22.69
C VAL A 27 -14.21 34.14 23.06
N ASP A 28 -13.06 33.50 23.24
CA ASP A 28 -11.79 34.19 23.01
C ASP A 28 -10.78 33.25 22.33
N MET A 29 -10.26 33.76 21.22
CA MET A 29 -9.32 33.09 20.32
C MET A 29 -7.94 33.09 20.96
N ASN A 30 -7.48 31.94 21.47
CA ASN A 30 -6.08 31.79 21.85
C ASN A 30 -5.38 30.78 20.94
N ALA A 31 -4.46 31.30 20.14
CA ALA A 31 -3.52 30.53 19.34
C ALA A 31 -2.62 29.68 20.25
N SER A 32 -2.56 28.38 19.99
CA SER A 32 -1.39 27.53 20.25
C SER A 32 -1.54 26.21 19.52
N SER A 33 -0.83 26.13 18.39
CA SER A 33 -0.07 24.97 17.92
C SER A 33 -0.48 23.62 18.51
N GLN A 34 -1.44 22.97 17.85
CA GLN A 34 -1.51 21.52 17.87
C GLN A 34 -0.48 21.01 16.85
N THR A 35 0.73 20.77 17.35
CA THR A 35 1.62 19.78 16.75
C THR A 35 0.93 18.43 16.97
N SER A 36 0.25 17.91 15.95
CA SER A 36 -0.13 16.50 15.94
C SER A 36 1.15 15.71 15.82
N SER A 37 1.55 15.07 16.91
CA SER A 37 2.54 14.00 16.86
C SER A 37 1.96 12.87 16.02
N GLU A 38 2.33 12.81 14.75
CA GLU A 38 2.10 11.65 13.91
C GLU A 38 2.85 10.47 14.54
N ALA A 39 2.09 9.46 14.96
CA ALA A 39 2.65 8.16 15.21
C ALA A 39 3.13 7.62 13.86
N VAL A 40 4.43 7.69 13.61
CA VAL A 40 5.07 7.06 12.46
C VAL A 40 4.93 5.55 12.65
N SER A 41 3.85 4.98 12.11
CA SER A 41 3.85 3.57 11.76
C SER A 41 4.84 3.44 10.61
N SER A 42 6.00 2.84 10.85
CA SER A 42 6.98 2.61 9.78
C SER A 42 6.36 1.63 8.80
N ALA A 43 5.96 2.11 7.62
CA ALA A 43 5.53 1.23 6.55
C ALA A 43 6.70 0.33 6.13
N LEU A 44 6.44 -0.96 5.94
CA LEU A 44 7.42 -1.97 5.54
C LEU A 44 8.13 -1.53 4.27
N THR A 45 9.44 -1.62 4.19
CA THR A 45 10.20 -1.42 2.95
C THR A 45 10.11 -2.67 2.07
N GLU A 46 10.45 -2.54 0.79
CA GLU A 46 10.45 -3.69 -0.11
C GLU A 46 11.44 -4.77 0.36
N ASP A 47 12.55 -4.40 0.99
CA ASP A 47 13.55 -5.30 1.56
C ASP A 47 13.02 -6.17 2.71
N GLU A 48 11.93 -5.74 3.35
CA GLU A 48 11.32 -6.43 4.49
C GLU A 48 10.30 -7.50 4.07
N VAL A 49 10.01 -7.61 2.77
CA VAL A 49 9.10 -8.63 2.22
C VAL A 49 9.80 -9.50 1.18
N GLU A 50 9.27 -10.70 1.00
CA GLU A 50 9.76 -11.65 0.01
C GLU A 50 9.50 -11.16 -1.41
N ASP A 51 10.37 -11.54 -2.35
CA ASP A 51 10.16 -11.31 -3.79
C ASP A 51 9.18 -12.38 -4.33
N THR A 52 7.92 -12.29 -3.91
CA THR A 52 6.80 -13.15 -4.29
C THR A 52 5.52 -12.31 -4.43
N LEU A 53 4.47 -12.86 -5.06
CA LEU A 53 3.16 -12.21 -5.13
C LEU A 53 2.65 -11.82 -3.74
N GLY A 54 2.75 -12.72 -2.76
CA GLY A 54 2.33 -12.44 -1.39
C GLY A 54 3.15 -11.33 -0.72
N GLY A 55 4.45 -11.25 -1.01
CA GLY A 55 5.31 -10.16 -0.52
C GLY A 55 4.93 -8.80 -1.12
N LEU A 56 4.64 -8.75 -2.42
CA LEU A 56 4.11 -7.55 -3.09
C LEU A 56 2.80 -7.11 -2.45
N GLU A 57 1.86 -8.04 -2.23
CA GLU A 57 0.57 -7.72 -1.64
C GLU A 57 0.69 -7.20 -0.22
N GLN A 58 1.55 -7.82 0.58
CA GLN A 58 1.85 -7.36 1.93
C GLN A 58 2.41 -5.93 1.92
N PHE A 59 3.34 -5.63 1.00
CA PHE A 59 3.92 -4.31 0.82
C PHE A 59 2.86 -3.24 0.43
N MET A 60 1.90 -3.60 -0.42
CA MET A 60 0.82 -2.72 -0.86
C MET A 60 -0.27 -2.53 0.21
N LEU A 61 -0.59 -3.59 0.98
CA LEU A 61 -1.52 -3.55 2.11
C LEU A 61 -0.99 -2.68 3.25
N ASP A 62 0.28 -2.85 3.61
CA ASP A 62 0.90 -2.14 4.73
C ASP A 62 1.00 -0.62 4.47
N ARG A 63 1.23 -0.22 3.21
CA ARG A 63 1.14 1.20 2.78
C ARG A 63 -0.28 1.73 2.67
N GLY A 64 -1.29 0.87 2.80
CA GLY A 64 -2.68 1.25 2.66
C GLY A 64 -3.06 1.70 1.26
N TYR A 65 -2.37 1.21 0.23
CA TYR A 65 -2.77 1.41 -1.18
C TYR A 65 -3.90 0.48 -1.58
N ILE A 66 -3.97 -0.69 -0.96
CA ILE A 66 -5.06 -1.65 -1.07
C ILE A 66 -5.55 -2.04 0.33
N ALA A 67 -6.74 -2.66 0.40
CA ALA A 67 -7.29 -3.13 1.66
C ALA A 67 -8.25 -4.31 1.43
N GLY A 68 -8.46 -5.10 2.49
CA GLY A 68 -9.40 -6.22 2.50
C GLY A 68 -8.72 -7.57 2.25
N THR A 69 -9.55 -8.56 1.92
CA THR A 69 -9.12 -9.92 1.59
C THR A 69 -9.29 -10.13 0.08
N PRO A 70 -8.31 -10.74 -0.61
CA PRO A 70 -8.41 -10.92 -2.04
C PRO A 70 -9.42 -12.01 -2.40
N SER A 71 -9.97 -11.92 -3.62
CA SER A 71 -10.55 -13.05 -4.34
C SER A 71 -9.56 -13.56 -5.39
N GLU A 72 -9.54 -14.87 -5.64
CA GLU A 72 -8.71 -15.47 -6.68
C GLU A 72 -9.19 -15.13 -8.09
N MET A 73 -8.25 -14.91 -9.00
CA MET A 73 -8.46 -14.62 -10.41
C MET A 73 -7.69 -15.61 -11.26
N ASP A 74 -8.28 -16.02 -12.38
CA ASP A 74 -7.63 -16.92 -13.32
C ASP A 74 -6.44 -16.22 -14.01
N GLY A 75 -5.23 -16.51 -13.54
CA GLY A 75 -3.99 -15.98 -14.08
C GLY A 75 -3.55 -16.66 -15.38
N GLU A 76 -4.05 -17.88 -15.67
CA GLU A 76 -3.68 -18.63 -16.86
C GLU A 76 -4.08 -17.87 -18.14
N LEU A 77 -5.21 -17.16 -18.10
CA LEU A 77 -5.72 -16.36 -19.21
C LEU A 77 -4.76 -15.25 -19.68
N ILE A 78 -3.85 -14.81 -18.81
CA ILE A 78 -2.83 -13.81 -19.12
C ILE A 78 -1.40 -14.37 -19.06
N GLY A 79 -1.27 -15.69 -18.94
CA GLY A 79 0.01 -16.39 -18.84
C GLY A 79 0.75 -16.18 -17.52
N ALA A 80 0.06 -15.81 -16.44
CA ALA A 80 0.66 -15.71 -15.11
C ALA A 80 1.06 -17.10 -14.58
N LYS A 81 1.99 -17.12 -13.63
CA LYS A 81 2.55 -18.32 -13.00
C LYS A 81 1.50 -19.09 -12.18
N GLU A 82 0.68 -18.37 -11.44
CA GLU A 82 -0.36 -18.88 -10.54
C GLU A 82 -1.64 -18.05 -10.68
N LEU A 83 -2.66 -18.35 -9.86
CA LEU A 83 -3.82 -17.50 -9.69
C LEU A 83 -3.41 -16.07 -9.30
N GLY A 84 -4.10 -15.08 -9.86
CA GLY A 84 -3.98 -13.70 -9.43
C GLY A 84 -4.90 -13.41 -8.25
N HIS A 85 -4.72 -12.25 -7.65
CA HIS A 85 -5.47 -11.84 -6.47
C HIS A 85 -6.08 -10.45 -6.67
N ARG A 86 -7.40 -10.36 -6.49
CA ARG A 86 -8.19 -9.13 -6.66
C ARG A 86 -8.65 -8.58 -5.32
N TYR A 87 -8.32 -7.33 -5.05
CA TYR A 87 -8.81 -6.54 -3.91
C TYR A 87 -9.83 -5.52 -4.39
N VAL A 88 -10.94 -5.41 -3.66
CA VAL A 88 -11.96 -4.38 -3.88
C VAL A 88 -12.24 -3.67 -2.56
N SER A 89 -11.97 -2.37 -2.51
CA SER A 89 -12.18 -1.56 -1.31
C SER A 89 -12.55 -0.13 -1.68
N GLY A 90 -13.76 0.28 -1.35
CA GLY A 90 -14.25 1.63 -1.65
C GLY A 90 -14.22 1.93 -3.14
N SER A 91 -13.46 2.95 -3.54
CA SER A 91 -13.28 3.36 -4.93
C SER A 91 -12.19 2.59 -5.68
N ILE A 92 -11.43 1.73 -4.98
CA ILE A 92 -10.25 1.04 -5.49
C ILE A 92 -10.59 -0.41 -5.84
N THR A 93 -10.21 -0.80 -7.06
CA THR A 93 -10.08 -2.20 -7.48
C THR A 93 -8.64 -2.42 -7.93
N ALA A 94 -7.95 -3.35 -7.28
CA ALA A 94 -6.58 -3.71 -7.62
C ALA A 94 -6.47 -5.22 -7.88
N GLU A 95 -5.74 -5.63 -8.90
CA GLU A 95 -5.46 -7.04 -9.21
C GLU A 95 -3.98 -7.25 -9.42
N PHE A 96 -3.43 -8.31 -8.86
CA PHE A 96 -2.01 -8.61 -8.90
C PHE A 96 -1.76 -10.00 -9.48
N TYR A 97 -0.69 -10.09 -10.27
CA TYR A 97 -0.23 -11.33 -10.90
C TYR A 97 1.30 -11.41 -10.87
N GLU A 98 1.83 -12.62 -10.77
CA GLU A 98 3.26 -12.93 -10.86
C GLU A 98 3.52 -13.75 -12.12
N TYR A 99 4.57 -13.38 -12.86
CA TYR A 99 5.09 -14.13 -13.99
C TYR A 99 6.32 -14.94 -13.59
N ASP A 100 6.45 -16.14 -14.17
CA ASP A 100 7.70 -16.89 -14.17
C ASP A 100 8.56 -16.39 -15.35
N LEU A 101 9.53 -15.52 -15.06
CA LEU A 101 10.39 -14.92 -16.07
C LEU A 101 11.32 -15.92 -16.76
N ASP A 102 11.61 -17.04 -16.11
CA ASP A 102 12.44 -18.10 -16.69
C ASP A 102 11.64 -18.98 -17.66
N ASN A 103 10.30 -18.99 -17.55
CA ASN A 103 9.41 -19.89 -18.29
C ASN A 103 8.17 -19.18 -18.90
N LEU A 104 8.36 -18.02 -19.52
CA LEU A 104 7.28 -17.27 -20.15
C LEU A 104 6.69 -17.97 -21.39
N ASN A 105 5.37 -18.14 -21.41
CA ASN A 105 4.65 -18.61 -22.59
C ASN A 105 4.31 -17.47 -23.56
N GLU A 106 3.75 -17.80 -24.73
CA GLU A 106 3.39 -16.80 -25.76
C GLU A 106 2.35 -15.78 -25.26
N THR A 107 1.37 -16.23 -24.47
CA THR A 107 0.36 -15.36 -23.84
C THR A 107 1.00 -14.33 -22.92
N ALA A 108 1.90 -14.78 -22.03
CA ALA A 108 2.61 -13.91 -21.08
C ALA A 108 3.43 -12.84 -21.81
N ASN A 109 4.19 -13.23 -22.83
CA ASN A 109 4.98 -12.28 -23.63
C ASN A 109 4.05 -11.26 -24.32
N THR A 110 2.97 -11.72 -24.95
CA THR A 110 2.01 -10.85 -25.64
C THR A 110 1.36 -9.83 -24.70
N VAL A 111 0.93 -10.29 -23.51
CA VAL A 111 0.32 -9.40 -22.51
C VAL A 111 1.35 -8.40 -21.98
N ARG A 112 2.54 -8.85 -21.59
CA ARG A 112 3.59 -7.98 -21.05
C ARG A 112 4.03 -6.91 -22.05
N ASP A 113 4.23 -7.28 -23.32
CA ASP A 113 4.57 -6.35 -24.39
C ASP A 113 3.47 -5.30 -24.61
N SER A 114 2.20 -5.74 -24.65
CA SER A 114 1.04 -4.85 -24.78
C SER A 114 0.95 -3.87 -23.61
N VAL A 115 1.14 -4.35 -22.38
CA VAL A 115 1.10 -3.51 -21.18
C VAL A 115 2.25 -2.50 -21.17
N GLN A 116 3.46 -2.91 -21.51
CA GLN A 116 4.61 -2.00 -21.57
C GLN A 116 4.42 -0.89 -22.61
N LYS A 117 3.77 -1.22 -23.73
CA LYS A 117 3.53 -0.29 -24.84
C LYS A 117 2.35 0.65 -24.57
N ASP A 118 1.22 0.10 -24.13
CA ASP A 118 -0.09 0.76 -24.18
C ASP A 118 -0.76 0.91 -22.81
N GLY A 119 -0.19 0.32 -21.74
CA GLY A 119 -0.80 0.31 -20.40
C GLY A 119 -2.11 -0.49 -20.33
N ALA A 120 -2.28 -1.42 -21.27
CA ALA A 120 -3.49 -2.20 -21.46
C ALA A 120 -3.19 -3.53 -22.17
N PHE A 121 -4.10 -4.49 -22.08
CA PHE A 121 -4.08 -5.71 -22.90
C PHE A 121 -5.50 -6.13 -23.30
N GLN A 122 -5.61 -7.06 -24.25
CA GLN A 122 -6.88 -7.63 -24.66
C GLN A 122 -7.07 -9.07 -24.17
N ILE A 123 -8.28 -9.37 -23.70
CA ILE A 123 -8.69 -10.70 -23.25
C ILE A 123 -10.13 -10.94 -23.70
N ILE A 124 -10.36 -12.01 -24.46
CA ILE A 124 -11.70 -12.43 -24.93
C ILE A 124 -12.50 -11.24 -25.53
N GLY A 125 -11.86 -10.50 -26.44
CA GLY A 125 -12.49 -9.35 -27.13
C GLY A 125 -12.76 -8.12 -26.26
N GLN A 126 -12.24 -8.07 -25.04
CA GLN A 126 -12.33 -6.92 -24.15
C GLN A 126 -10.95 -6.32 -23.90
N THR A 127 -10.87 -5.00 -23.84
CA THR A 127 -9.66 -4.29 -23.43
C THR A 127 -9.67 -4.08 -21.93
N VAL A 128 -8.58 -4.47 -21.26
CA VAL A 128 -8.32 -4.21 -19.84
C VAL A 128 -7.40 -3.00 -19.75
N PRO A 129 -7.87 -1.84 -19.26
CA PRO A 129 -7.07 -0.63 -19.11
C PRO A 129 -6.39 -0.54 -17.73
N ASN A 130 -5.56 0.49 -17.54
CA ASN A 130 -4.90 0.83 -16.28
C ASN A 130 -4.06 -0.32 -15.74
N VAL A 131 -3.28 -0.91 -16.63
CA VAL A 131 -2.42 -2.06 -16.35
C VAL A 131 -0.98 -1.57 -16.31
N TYR A 132 -0.25 -2.03 -15.30
CA TYR A 132 1.11 -1.64 -15.02
C TYR A 132 1.96 -2.90 -14.91
N LEU A 133 3.13 -2.88 -15.54
CA LEU A 133 4.17 -3.86 -15.32
C LEU A 133 5.18 -3.26 -14.33
N SER A 134 5.61 -4.06 -13.36
CA SER A 134 6.74 -3.71 -12.49
C SER A 134 8.02 -3.55 -13.31
N ASP A 135 8.99 -2.80 -12.80
CA ASP A 135 10.26 -2.54 -13.50
C ASP A 135 11.13 -3.80 -13.60
N SER A 136 10.99 -4.74 -12.65
CA SER A 136 11.56 -6.10 -12.76
C SER A 136 10.89 -6.93 -13.87
N GLY A 137 9.72 -6.50 -14.35
CA GLY A 137 8.91 -7.19 -15.34
C GLY A 137 8.18 -8.42 -14.79
N LYS A 138 8.40 -8.79 -13.52
CA LYS A 138 7.89 -10.00 -12.87
C LYS A 138 6.44 -9.89 -12.44
N TYR A 139 6.02 -8.70 -12.00
CA TYR A 139 4.67 -8.45 -11.52
C TYR A 139 3.87 -7.60 -12.48
N LEU A 140 2.57 -7.89 -12.55
CA LEU A 140 1.56 -7.08 -13.25
C LEU A 140 0.48 -6.66 -12.26
N MET A 141 0.07 -5.39 -12.36
CA MET A 141 -1.01 -4.81 -11.58
C MET A 141 -2.07 -4.18 -12.49
N ILE A 142 -3.33 -4.50 -12.26
CA ILE A 142 -4.46 -3.71 -12.76
C ILE A 142 -4.89 -2.82 -11.60
N TYR A 143 -4.89 -1.50 -11.76
CA TYR A 143 -5.23 -0.59 -10.66
C TYR A 143 -6.22 0.48 -11.11
N ASN A 144 -7.45 0.38 -10.62
CA ASN A 144 -8.53 1.31 -10.91
C ASN A 144 -8.92 2.05 -9.64
N ASN A 145 -8.94 3.38 -9.70
CA ASN A 145 -9.52 4.22 -8.66
C ASN A 145 -10.60 5.11 -9.28
N THR A 146 -11.83 4.95 -8.79
CA THR A 146 -13.00 5.70 -9.27
C THR A 146 -13.20 7.04 -8.55
N ALA A 147 -12.43 7.32 -7.49
CA ALA A 147 -12.43 8.61 -6.83
C ALA A 147 -11.70 9.65 -7.70
N THR A 148 -12.24 10.87 -7.72
CA THR A 148 -11.79 11.94 -8.65
C THR A 148 -11.19 13.16 -7.94
N ASP A 149 -11.09 13.12 -6.61
CA ASP A 149 -10.45 14.18 -5.83
C ASP A 149 -8.92 14.12 -5.94
N GLU A 150 -8.26 15.25 -5.71
CA GLU A 150 -6.81 15.39 -5.88
C GLU A 150 -6.01 14.48 -4.93
N ALA A 151 -6.49 14.26 -3.70
CA ALA A 151 -5.81 13.40 -2.75
C ALA A 151 -5.84 11.94 -3.22
N SER A 152 -6.98 11.48 -3.73
CA SER A 152 -7.12 10.16 -4.35
C SER A 152 -6.24 9.99 -5.58
N ALA A 153 -6.11 11.04 -6.41
CA ALA A 153 -5.22 11.02 -7.57
C ALA A 153 -3.74 10.91 -7.18
N ALA A 154 -3.29 11.70 -6.20
CA ALA A 154 -1.92 11.64 -5.69
C ALA A 154 -1.60 10.26 -5.10
N LYS A 155 -2.48 9.73 -4.24
CA LYS A 155 -2.30 8.39 -3.66
C LYS A 155 -2.30 7.28 -4.72
N THR A 156 -3.05 7.46 -5.81
CA THR A 156 -3.01 6.52 -6.95
C THR A 156 -1.66 6.53 -7.65
N GLN A 157 -1.06 7.70 -7.85
CA GLN A 157 0.29 7.81 -8.42
C GLN A 157 1.33 7.17 -7.50
N GLU A 158 1.28 7.45 -6.19
CA GLU A 158 2.16 6.83 -5.19
C GLU A 158 2.05 5.29 -5.19
N ALA A 159 0.83 4.75 -5.29
CA ALA A 159 0.60 3.30 -5.37
C ALA A 159 1.21 2.70 -6.64
N ILE A 160 1.05 3.37 -7.79
CA ILE A 160 1.62 2.92 -9.07
C ILE A 160 3.15 2.96 -9.03
N GLU A 161 3.74 4.03 -8.49
CA GLU A 161 5.19 4.15 -8.38
C GLU A 161 5.75 3.09 -7.43
N ALA A 162 5.15 2.90 -6.26
CA ALA A 162 5.58 1.89 -5.31
C ALA A 162 5.47 0.46 -5.88
N PHE A 163 4.41 0.17 -6.65
CA PHE A 163 4.29 -1.09 -7.36
C PHE A 163 5.38 -1.26 -8.43
N LYS A 164 5.66 -0.21 -9.22
CA LYS A 164 6.65 -0.28 -10.29
C LYS A 164 8.05 -0.58 -9.77
N THR A 165 8.44 0.09 -8.70
CA THR A 165 9.78 -0.05 -8.14
C THR A 165 9.96 -1.28 -7.27
N PHE A 166 8.87 -2.02 -6.96
CA PHE A 166 8.94 -3.21 -6.12
C PHE A 166 9.92 -4.24 -6.70
N LYS A 167 11.02 -4.46 -5.97
CA LYS A 167 12.11 -5.38 -6.30
C LYS A 167 12.72 -5.12 -7.69
N ALA A 168 12.77 -3.86 -8.13
CA ALA A 168 13.27 -3.48 -9.46
C ALA A 168 14.76 -3.84 -9.69
N ASP A 169 15.55 -3.95 -8.61
CA ASP A 169 17.00 -4.21 -8.64
C ASP A 169 17.41 -5.56 -8.02
N ALA A 170 16.45 -6.47 -7.74
CA ALA A 170 16.69 -7.72 -7.01
C ALA A 170 17.19 -8.88 -7.88
#